data_AF-G3HPF7-F1
#
_entry.id   AF-G3HPF7-F1
#
_cell.length_a   1.000
_cell.length_b   1.000
_cell.length_c   1.000
_cell.angle_alpha   90.00
_cell.angle_beta   90.00
_cell.angle_gamma   90.00
#
_symmetry.space_group_name_H-M   'P 1'
#
loop_
_entity.id
_entity.type
_entity.pdbx_description
1 polymer ?
#
loop_
_entity_poly.entity_id
_entity_poly.type
_entity_poly.pdbx_seq_one_letter_code
_entity_poly.pdbx_strand_id
1 'polypeptide(L)'
;MKLGAVKRILRAEKAVACSGAAQARIKILASLVTQFDSGLKAEVLSFILEDVRGRLDLAFAWLYQEYNAYLAAGASGTLDKYEDCLIRLLSGLQEKPDQKDGVFTKVVLEAPLITESALEVIRKYCEDESRAYLGMSTLGDLIFKRPSRQFQYLHVLLDLSSHEKDRVRSQALLFIKRMYEKEQLREYVEKFALNYLQLLVHPNPPSVLFGADKDTEVAAPWTEETVKQCLYLYLALLPQNHKLIHELAAVYTEAIADIKRTVLRVIEQPVRLLSPPGQG
;
A
#
# COMPACT_ATOMS: atom_id res chain seq x y z
N MET A 1 -15.26 -17.95 29.83
CA MET A 1 -14.24 -19.02 29.81
C MET A 1 -12.95 -18.46 30.42
N LYS A 2 -12.24 -19.19 31.30
CA LYS A 2 -11.01 -18.65 31.94
C LYS A 2 -9.86 -18.63 30.92
N LEU A 3 -9.10 -17.53 30.85
CA LEU A 3 -7.94 -17.34 29.96
C LEU A 3 -6.95 -18.54 29.98
N GLY A 4 -6.77 -19.16 31.15
CA GLY A 4 -5.93 -20.35 31.31
C GLY A 4 -6.36 -21.56 30.47
N ALA A 5 -7.65 -21.71 30.14
CA ALA A 5 -8.11 -22.78 29.26
C ALA A 5 -7.62 -22.57 27.82
N VAL A 6 -7.72 -21.34 27.29
CA VAL A 6 -7.27 -21.08 25.93
C VAL A 6 -5.76 -21.15 25.81
N LYS A 7 -5.00 -20.68 26.82
CA LYS A 7 -3.55 -20.90 26.87
C LYS A 7 -3.17 -22.38 26.77
N ARG A 8 -3.92 -23.28 27.41
CA ARG A 8 -3.70 -24.72 27.28
C ARG A 8 -4.00 -25.23 25.86
N ILE A 9 -5.09 -24.78 25.24
CA ILE A 9 -5.42 -25.15 23.85
C ILE A 9 -4.34 -24.63 22.88
N LEU A 10 -3.87 -23.39 23.05
CA LEU A 10 -2.77 -22.83 22.27
C LEU A 10 -1.51 -23.68 22.40
N ARG A 11 -1.10 -24.01 23.63
CA ARG A 11 0.12 -24.81 23.87
C ARG A 11 0.01 -26.28 23.48
N ALA A 12 -1.19 -26.80 23.24
CA ALA A 12 -1.41 -28.18 22.81
C ALA A 12 -1.04 -28.45 21.34
N GLU A 13 -0.56 -27.44 20.59
CA GLU A 13 -0.19 -27.52 19.17
C GLU A 13 0.61 -28.78 18.81
N LYS A 14 1.74 -29.03 19.49
CA LYS A 14 2.60 -30.20 19.20
C LYS A 14 1.93 -31.53 19.52
N ALA A 15 1.20 -31.61 20.63
CA ALA A 15 0.51 -32.83 21.03
C ALA A 15 -0.63 -33.20 20.06
N VAL A 16 -1.34 -32.19 19.56
CA VAL A 16 -2.47 -32.35 18.65
C VAL A 16 -2.02 -32.59 17.20
N ALA A 17 -0.84 -32.11 16.80
CA ALA A 17 -0.28 -32.40 15.49
C ALA A 17 -0.13 -33.92 15.25
N CYS A 18 0.24 -34.68 16.28
CA CYS A 18 0.40 -36.14 16.19
C CYS A 18 -0.91 -36.91 16.11
N SER A 19 -2.04 -36.33 16.52
CA SER A 19 -3.34 -37.01 16.59
C SER A 19 -4.27 -36.72 15.40
N GLY A 20 -3.85 -35.89 14.45
CA GLY A 20 -4.67 -35.45 13.31
C GLY A 20 -5.75 -34.42 13.65
N ALA A 21 -5.90 -34.03 14.93
CA ALA A 21 -6.92 -33.08 15.37
C ALA A 21 -6.50 -31.59 15.25
N ALA A 22 -5.45 -31.30 14.48
CA ALA A 22 -4.90 -29.94 14.32
C ALA A 22 -5.94 -28.96 13.76
N GLN A 23 -6.69 -29.38 12.74
CA GLN A 23 -7.74 -28.56 12.13
C GLN A 23 -8.91 -28.31 13.08
N ALA A 24 -9.29 -29.30 13.89
CA ALA A 24 -10.31 -29.11 14.93
C ALA A 24 -9.85 -28.09 15.97
N ARG A 25 -8.58 -28.15 16.41
CA ARG A 25 -7.99 -27.17 17.32
C ARG A 25 -8.03 -25.75 16.72
N ILE A 26 -7.65 -25.58 15.45
CA ILE A 26 -7.68 -24.28 14.77
C ILE A 26 -9.11 -23.73 14.74
N LYS A 27 -10.10 -24.53 14.33
CA LYS A 27 -11.52 -24.12 14.30
C LYS A 27 -12.04 -23.73 15.68
N ILE A 28 -11.70 -24.50 16.72
CA ILE A 28 -12.06 -24.19 18.09
C ILE A 28 -11.45 -22.84 18.49
N LEU A 29 -10.15 -22.64 18.28
CA LEU A 29 -9.47 -21.39 18.64
C LEU A 29 -10.08 -20.18 17.91
N ALA A 30 -10.26 -20.26 16.59
CA ALA A 30 -10.86 -19.18 15.81
C ALA A 30 -12.26 -18.82 16.32
N SER A 31 -13.12 -19.81 16.57
CA SER A 31 -14.46 -19.60 17.10
C SER A 31 -14.46 -18.98 18.51
N LEU A 32 -13.58 -19.45 19.39
CA LEU A 32 -13.44 -18.90 20.75
C LEU A 32 -13.01 -17.43 20.69
N VAL A 33 -11.98 -17.10 19.91
CA VAL A 33 -11.42 -15.73 19.87
C VAL A 33 -12.44 -14.70 19.37
N THR A 34 -13.30 -15.08 18.43
CA THR A 34 -14.37 -14.21 17.92
C THR A 34 -15.50 -13.96 18.95
N GLN A 35 -15.69 -14.89 19.90
CA GLN A 35 -16.77 -14.82 20.91
C GLN A 35 -16.36 -14.15 22.23
N PHE A 36 -15.05 -14.11 22.55
CA PHE A 36 -14.55 -13.61 23.84
C PHE A 36 -13.84 -12.25 23.73
N ASP A 37 -13.48 -11.69 24.89
CA ASP A 37 -12.99 -10.31 25.05
C ASP A 37 -11.58 -10.04 24.48
N SER A 38 -11.17 -8.78 24.57
CA SER A 38 -9.90 -8.24 24.06
C SER A 38 -8.66 -8.91 24.64
N GLY A 39 -8.70 -9.42 25.88
CA GLY A 39 -7.57 -10.09 26.52
C GLY A 39 -7.25 -11.41 25.83
N LEU A 40 -8.28 -12.14 25.36
CA LEU A 40 -8.06 -13.36 24.61
C LEU A 40 -7.46 -13.10 23.22
N LYS A 41 -7.96 -12.06 22.54
CA LYS A 41 -7.46 -11.67 21.21
C LYS A 41 -5.96 -11.34 21.25
N ALA A 42 -5.51 -10.64 22.28
CA ALA A 42 -4.09 -10.30 22.45
C ALA A 42 -3.20 -11.55 22.61
N GLU A 43 -3.66 -12.54 23.37
CA GLU A 43 -2.89 -13.77 23.62
C GLU A 43 -2.81 -14.66 22.38
N VAL A 44 -3.88 -14.75 21.59
CA VAL A 44 -3.84 -15.48 20.31
C VAL A 44 -3.00 -14.75 19.28
N LEU A 45 -3.07 -13.41 19.22
CA LEU A 45 -2.20 -12.62 18.37
C LEU A 45 -0.72 -12.83 18.73
N SER A 46 -0.36 -12.71 20.00
CA SER A 46 1.02 -12.97 20.46
C SER A 46 1.48 -14.38 20.07
N PHE A 47 0.63 -15.38 20.29
CA PHE A 47 0.92 -16.76 19.89
C PHE A 47 1.14 -16.89 18.38
N ILE A 48 0.31 -16.27 17.53
CA ILE A 48 0.52 -16.28 16.07
C ILE A 48 1.85 -15.60 15.72
N LEU A 49 2.14 -14.43 16.31
CA LEU A 49 3.33 -13.64 15.99
C LEU A 49 4.64 -14.29 16.47
N GLU A 50 4.62 -15.20 17.44
CA GLU A 50 5.78 -15.98 17.85
C GLU A 50 6.30 -16.94 16.76
N ASP A 51 5.40 -17.53 15.96
CA ASP A 51 5.73 -18.39 14.81
C ASP A 51 4.69 -18.20 13.72
N VAL A 52 4.80 -17.07 13.01
CA VAL A 52 3.82 -16.68 12.00
C VAL A 52 3.69 -17.77 10.94
N ARG A 53 4.83 -18.27 10.45
CA ARG A 53 4.87 -19.21 9.33
C ARG A 53 4.18 -20.52 9.68
N GLY A 54 4.46 -21.08 10.86
CA GLY A 54 3.81 -22.30 11.33
C GLY A 54 2.33 -22.11 11.70
N ARG A 55 1.91 -20.87 11.98
CA ARG A 55 0.59 -20.55 12.54
C ARG A 55 -0.31 -19.74 11.60
N LEU A 56 0.04 -19.64 10.32
CA LEU A 56 -0.74 -18.93 9.32
C LEU A 56 -2.16 -19.45 9.18
N ASP A 57 -2.37 -20.77 9.25
CA ASP A 57 -3.70 -21.37 9.17
C ASP A 57 -4.61 -20.88 10.32
N LEU A 58 -4.04 -20.66 11.51
CA LEU A 58 -4.77 -20.08 12.64
C LEU A 58 -5.09 -18.60 12.42
N ALA A 59 -4.14 -17.83 11.88
CA ALA A 59 -4.36 -16.43 11.53
C ALA A 59 -5.49 -16.28 10.51
N PHE A 60 -5.48 -17.09 9.45
CA PHE A 60 -6.55 -17.10 8.45
C PHE A 60 -7.88 -17.56 9.03
N ALA A 61 -7.90 -18.67 9.78
CA ALA A 61 -9.14 -19.14 10.38
C ALA A 61 -9.78 -18.08 11.28
N TRP A 62 -8.98 -17.36 12.08
CA TRP A 62 -9.48 -16.27 12.91
C TRP A 62 -9.97 -15.07 12.07
N LEU A 63 -9.18 -14.60 11.10
CA LEU A 63 -9.55 -13.48 10.24
C LEU A 63 -10.86 -13.74 9.47
N TYR A 64 -10.99 -14.93 8.88
CA TYR A 64 -12.21 -15.34 8.19
C TYR A 64 -13.39 -15.53 9.14
N GLN A 65 -13.15 -15.99 10.38
CA GLN A 65 -14.21 -16.10 11.37
C GLN A 65 -14.79 -14.73 11.77
N GLU A 66 -13.94 -13.72 11.95
CA GLU A 66 -14.39 -12.35 12.23
C GLU A 66 -15.17 -11.77 11.02
N TYR A 67 -14.71 -12.04 9.80
CA TYR A 67 -15.42 -11.62 8.58
C TYR A 67 -16.78 -12.31 8.42
N ASN A 68 -16.84 -13.61 8.66
CA ASN A 68 -18.09 -14.38 8.61
C ASN A 68 -19.06 -13.93 9.70
N ALA A 69 -18.58 -13.57 10.89
CA ALA A 69 -19.40 -13.01 11.95
C ALA A 69 -20.02 -11.66 11.55
N TYR A 70 -19.26 -10.81 10.86
CA TYR A 70 -19.77 -9.59 10.24
C TYR A 70 -20.89 -9.88 9.23
N LEU A 71 -20.66 -10.81 8.29
CA LEU A 71 -21.66 -11.18 7.28
C LEU A 71 -22.93 -11.77 7.90
N ALA A 72 -22.78 -12.61 8.92
CA ALA A 72 -23.90 -13.23 9.62
C ALA A 72 -24.77 -12.23 10.39
N ALA A 73 -24.19 -11.10 10.83
CA ALA A 73 -24.92 -10.03 11.51
C ALA A 73 -25.77 -9.16 10.56
N GLY A 74 -25.57 -9.27 9.24
CA GLY A 74 -26.35 -8.57 8.22
C GLY A 74 -26.35 -7.06 8.43
N ALA A 75 -27.54 -6.45 8.43
CA ALA A 75 -27.70 -4.99 8.54
C ALA A 75 -27.19 -4.38 9.86
N SER A 76 -27.01 -5.18 10.91
CA SER A 76 -26.46 -4.74 12.20
C SER A 76 -24.96 -5.01 12.34
N GLY A 77 -24.33 -5.65 11.34
CA GLY A 77 -22.92 -6.01 11.38
C GLY A 77 -22.02 -4.80 11.17
N THR A 78 -20.99 -4.67 12.01
CA THR A 78 -19.90 -3.71 11.79
C THR A 78 -18.62 -4.44 11.40
N LEU A 79 -17.78 -3.78 10.59
CA LEU A 79 -16.49 -4.33 10.17
C LEU A 79 -15.41 -4.20 11.25
N ASP A 80 -15.67 -3.48 12.34
CA ASP A 80 -14.66 -3.06 13.33
C ASP A 80 -13.86 -4.23 13.90
N LYS A 81 -14.51 -5.36 14.19
CA LYS A 81 -13.81 -6.54 14.73
C LYS A 81 -12.90 -7.22 13.71
N TYR A 82 -13.36 -7.28 12.46
CA TYR A 82 -12.58 -7.80 11.35
C TYR A 82 -11.40 -6.86 11.03
N GLU A 83 -11.66 -5.55 10.97
CA GLU A 83 -10.67 -4.53 10.73
C GLU A 83 -9.59 -4.52 11.83
N ASP A 84 -9.98 -4.52 13.11
CA ASP A 84 -9.05 -4.60 14.25
C ASP A 84 -8.19 -5.87 14.19
N CYS A 85 -8.78 -7.02 13.84
CA CYS A 85 -8.05 -8.27 13.65
C CYS A 85 -7.01 -8.16 12.52
N LEU A 86 -7.42 -7.67 11.35
CA LEU A 86 -6.54 -7.52 10.19
C LEU A 86 -5.40 -6.54 10.47
N ILE A 87 -5.70 -5.35 11.01
CA ILE A 87 -4.71 -4.32 11.32
C ILE A 87 -3.69 -4.87 12.31
N ARG A 88 -4.13 -5.51 13.40
CA ARG A 88 -3.20 -6.07 14.39
C ARG A 88 -2.31 -7.16 13.83
N LEU A 89 -2.83 -8.03 12.97
CA LEU A 89 -2.03 -9.02 12.26
C LEU A 89 -1.00 -8.34 11.36
N LEU A 90 -1.41 -7.40 10.52
CA LEU A 90 -0.51 -6.71 9.59
C LEU A 90 0.56 -5.89 10.33
N SER A 91 0.18 -5.09 11.33
CA SER A 91 1.13 -4.31 12.15
C SER A 91 2.11 -5.22 12.90
N GLY A 92 1.63 -6.32 13.48
CA GLY A 92 2.51 -7.29 14.14
C GLY A 92 3.52 -7.95 13.19
N LEU A 93 3.17 -8.13 11.91
CA LEU A 93 4.10 -8.60 10.88
C LEU A 93 5.12 -7.53 10.48
N GLN A 94 4.71 -6.26 10.44
CA GLN A 94 5.62 -5.14 10.13
C GLN A 94 6.75 -5.02 11.13
N GLU A 95 6.48 -5.27 12.42
CA GLU A 95 7.48 -5.20 13.49
C GLU A 95 8.54 -6.32 13.42
N LYS A 96 8.30 -7.40 12.67
CA LYS A 96 9.26 -8.50 12.56
C LYS A 96 10.42 -8.10 11.65
N PRO A 97 11.69 -8.33 12.05
CA PRO A 97 12.85 -7.90 11.27
C PRO A 97 13.00 -8.65 9.93
N ASP A 98 12.68 -9.95 9.92
CA ASP A 98 12.71 -10.77 8.71
C ASP A 98 11.31 -10.94 8.13
N GLN A 99 11.10 -10.37 6.94
CA GLN A 99 9.85 -10.44 6.17
C GLN A 99 10.10 -10.87 4.72
N LYS A 100 11.29 -11.43 4.41
CA LYS A 100 11.63 -11.84 3.03
C LYS A 100 10.81 -13.03 2.54
N ASP A 101 10.19 -13.76 3.46
CA ASP A 101 9.40 -14.96 3.18
C ASP A 101 8.02 -14.69 2.55
N GLY A 102 7.66 -13.43 2.28
CA GLY A 102 6.40 -13.07 1.60
C GLY A 102 5.14 -13.30 2.44
N VAL A 103 5.29 -13.49 3.75
CA VAL A 103 4.17 -13.76 4.66
C VAL A 103 3.20 -12.58 4.75
N PHE A 104 3.72 -11.35 4.82
CA PHE A 104 2.91 -10.13 4.76
C PHE A 104 2.04 -10.10 3.49
N THR A 105 2.65 -10.31 2.32
CA THR A 105 1.96 -10.40 1.03
C THR A 105 0.87 -11.45 1.05
N LYS A 106 1.15 -12.64 1.59
CA LYS A 106 0.15 -13.71 1.69
C LYS A 106 -1.04 -13.30 2.56
N VAL A 107 -0.81 -12.69 3.72
CA VAL A 107 -1.91 -12.22 4.58
C VAL A 107 -2.76 -11.16 3.90
N VAL A 108 -2.13 -10.20 3.22
CA VAL A 108 -2.84 -9.16 2.45
C VAL A 108 -3.68 -9.78 1.31
N LEU A 109 -3.10 -10.68 0.52
CA LEU A 109 -3.80 -11.23 -0.64
C LEU A 109 -4.91 -12.21 -0.28
N GLU A 110 -4.78 -12.94 0.83
CA GLU A 110 -5.79 -13.89 1.31
C GLU A 110 -6.87 -13.25 2.19
N ALA A 111 -6.70 -11.99 2.62
CA ALA A 111 -7.71 -11.29 3.43
C ALA A 111 -9.03 -11.14 2.65
N PRO A 112 -10.21 -11.47 3.22
CA PRO A 112 -11.48 -11.36 2.51
C PRO A 112 -11.72 -9.95 1.93
N LEU A 113 -11.38 -8.93 2.72
CA LEU A 113 -11.59 -7.51 2.40
C LEU A 113 -10.41 -6.67 2.89
N ILE A 114 -9.84 -5.83 2.03
CA ILE A 114 -8.91 -4.77 2.49
C ILE A 114 -9.72 -3.53 2.79
N THR A 115 -9.78 -3.14 4.06
CA THR A 115 -10.42 -1.89 4.50
C THR A 115 -9.48 -0.70 4.29
N GLU A 116 -10.00 0.53 4.37
CA GLU A 116 -9.20 1.74 4.23
C GLU A 116 -8.10 1.80 5.29
N SER A 117 -8.42 1.52 6.55
CA SER A 117 -7.45 1.46 7.65
C SER A 117 -6.37 0.41 7.43
N ALA A 118 -6.73 -0.77 6.89
CA ALA A 118 -5.75 -1.80 6.54
C ALA A 118 -4.89 -1.40 5.33
N LEU A 119 -5.44 -0.66 4.37
CA LEU A 119 -4.71 -0.13 3.22
C LEU A 119 -3.64 0.87 3.66
N GLU A 120 -3.91 1.68 4.68
CA GLU A 120 -2.91 2.58 5.28
C GLU A 120 -1.77 1.82 5.98
N VAL A 121 -2.04 0.67 6.59
CA VAL A 121 -0.98 -0.23 7.08
C VAL A 121 -0.13 -0.74 5.91
N ILE A 122 -0.75 -1.14 4.79
CA ILE A 122 -0.04 -1.58 3.58
C ILE A 122 0.79 -0.44 2.97
N ARG A 123 0.27 0.80 2.96
CA ARG A 123 1.02 1.99 2.52
C ARG A 123 2.31 2.15 3.34
N LYS A 124 2.21 2.14 4.68
CA LYS A 124 3.37 2.21 5.58
C LYS A 124 4.38 1.09 5.34
N TYR A 125 3.91 -0.11 4.97
CA TYR A 125 4.81 -1.21 4.58
C TYR A 125 5.63 -0.89 3.32
N CYS A 126 5.03 -0.20 2.35
CA CYS A 126 5.69 0.19 1.11
C CYS A 126 6.71 1.32 1.31
N GLU A 127 6.54 2.12 2.36
CA GLU A 127 7.42 3.25 2.71
C GLU A 127 8.70 2.82 3.48
N ASP A 128 8.78 1.56 3.90
CA ASP A 128 9.99 0.94 4.45
C ASP A 128 10.96 0.60 3.31
N GLU A 129 12.08 1.30 3.24
CA GLU A 129 13.10 1.12 2.20
C GLU A 129 13.64 -0.31 2.12
N SER A 130 13.69 -1.04 3.23
CA SER A 130 14.15 -2.44 3.24
C SER A 130 13.16 -3.38 2.54
N ARG A 131 11.90 -2.98 2.41
CA ARG A 131 10.77 -3.79 1.93
C ARG A 131 10.01 -3.17 0.76
N ALA A 132 10.39 -1.97 0.33
CA ALA A 132 9.67 -1.20 -0.69
C ALA A 132 9.32 -2.05 -1.92
N TYR A 133 10.26 -2.84 -2.47
CA TYR A 133 9.97 -3.73 -3.59
C TYR A 133 8.83 -4.72 -3.30
N LEU A 134 8.88 -5.40 -2.15
CA LEU A 134 7.86 -6.38 -1.75
C LEU A 134 6.51 -5.71 -1.48
N GLY A 135 6.53 -4.50 -0.90
CA GLY A 135 5.34 -3.67 -0.73
C GLY A 135 4.70 -3.30 -2.06
N MET A 136 5.47 -2.72 -3.00
CA MET A 136 4.98 -2.38 -4.34
C MET A 136 4.49 -3.62 -5.10
N SER A 137 5.18 -4.76 -4.96
CA SER A 137 4.74 -6.03 -5.55
C SER A 137 3.41 -6.50 -4.98
N THR A 138 3.19 -6.32 -3.67
CA THR A 138 1.93 -6.67 -3.01
C THR A 138 0.79 -5.76 -3.49
N LEU A 139 1.03 -4.45 -3.61
CA LEU A 139 0.06 -3.51 -4.20
C LEU A 139 -0.25 -3.87 -5.66
N GLY A 140 0.77 -4.18 -6.46
CA GLY A 140 0.61 -4.64 -7.85
C GLY A 140 -0.28 -5.88 -7.95
N ASP A 141 -0.05 -6.87 -7.08
CA ASP A 141 -0.87 -8.07 -7.00
C ASP A 141 -2.32 -7.76 -6.59
N LEU A 142 -2.55 -6.83 -5.67
CA LEU A 142 -3.90 -6.38 -5.31
C LEU A 142 -4.62 -5.73 -6.49
N ILE A 143 -3.95 -4.86 -7.25
CA ILE A 143 -4.52 -4.19 -8.43
C ILE A 143 -5.02 -5.24 -9.43
N PHE A 144 -4.23 -6.29 -9.71
CA PHE A 144 -4.62 -7.32 -10.67
C PHE A 144 -5.60 -8.36 -10.13
N LYS A 145 -5.45 -8.78 -8.88
CA LYS A 145 -6.27 -9.84 -8.29
C LYS A 145 -7.62 -9.32 -7.76
N ARG A 146 -7.80 -8.01 -7.61
CA ARG A 146 -9.03 -7.39 -7.08
C ARG A 146 -9.56 -6.24 -7.96
N PRO A 147 -10.07 -6.53 -9.17
CA PRO A 147 -10.54 -5.51 -10.12
C PRO A 147 -11.55 -4.50 -9.54
N SER A 148 -12.45 -4.95 -8.66
CA SER A 148 -13.49 -4.09 -8.07
C SER A 148 -12.95 -2.91 -7.24
N ARG A 149 -11.71 -3.00 -6.73
CA ARG A 149 -11.04 -1.95 -5.95
C ARG A 149 -9.69 -1.56 -6.54
N GLN A 150 -9.41 -1.96 -7.78
CA GLN A 150 -8.08 -1.78 -8.39
C GLN A 150 -7.61 -0.32 -8.37
N PHE A 151 -8.52 0.64 -8.56
CA PHE A 151 -8.17 2.07 -8.58
C PHE A 151 -7.82 2.62 -7.19
N GLN A 152 -8.36 2.05 -6.11
CA GLN A 152 -7.95 2.42 -4.75
C GLN A 152 -6.49 2.00 -4.51
N TYR A 153 -6.13 0.78 -4.89
CA TYR A 153 -4.76 0.27 -4.74
C TYR A 153 -3.78 0.97 -5.69
N LEU A 154 -4.22 1.26 -6.92
CA LEU A 154 -3.44 2.01 -7.89
C LEU A 154 -3.17 3.44 -7.39
N HIS A 155 -4.15 4.08 -6.75
CA HIS A 155 -3.97 5.41 -6.17
C HIS A 155 -2.88 5.43 -5.10
N VAL A 156 -2.87 4.46 -4.18
CA VAL A 156 -1.78 4.32 -3.19
C VAL A 156 -0.42 4.19 -3.88
N LEU A 157 -0.33 3.35 -4.93
CA LEU A 157 0.90 3.18 -5.68
C LEU A 157 1.34 4.50 -6.36
N LEU A 158 0.41 5.27 -6.90
CA LEU A 158 0.65 6.56 -7.54
C LEU A 158 1.13 7.62 -6.53
N ASP A 159 0.54 7.70 -5.34
CA ASP A 159 1.00 8.62 -4.28
C ASP A 159 2.46 8.37 -3.91
N LEU A 160 2.85 7.08 -3.86
CA LEU A 160 4.23 6.67 -3.55
C LEU A 160 5.24 7.10 -4.62
N SER A 161 4.80 7.48 -5.83
CA SER A 161 5.68 8.01 -6.89
C SER A 161 6.21 9.42 -6.61
N SER A 162 5.58 10.14 -5.68
CA SER A 162 6.03 11.46 -5.19
C SER A 162 6.67 11.40 -3.80
N HIS A 163 6.93 10.20 -3.26
CA HIS A 163 7.48 10.03 -1.93
C HIS A 163 8.90 10.63 -1.80
N GLU A 164 9.23 11.16 -0.61
CA GLU A 164 10.53 11.80 -0.32
C GLU A 164 11.71 10.83 -0.39
N LYS A 165 11.52 9.59 0.08
CA LYS A 165 12.53 8.52 0.05
C LYS A 165 12.72 8.01 -1.39
N ASP A 166 13.93 8.17 -1.91
CA ASP A 166 14.26 7.83 -3.30
C ASP A 166 14.01 6.36 -3.64
N ARG A 167 14.32 5.43 -2.72
CA ARG A 167 14.11 4.01 -2.96
C ARG A 167 12.63 3.66 -3.07
N VAL A 168 11.78 4.26 -2.23
CA VAL A 168 10.31 4.06 -2.27
C VAL A 168 9.78 4.56 -3.61
N ARG A 169 10.10 5.81 -3.96
CA ARG A 169 9.70 6.45 -5.21
C ARG A 169 10.15 5.66 -6.44
N SER A 170 11.42 5.28 -6.51
CA SER A 170 11.97 4.53 -7.64
C SER A 170 11.29 3.17 -7.82
N GLN A 171 10.95 2.47 -6.73
CA GLN A 171 10.17 1.23 -6.81
C GLN A 171 8.73 1.47 -7.22
N ALA A 172 8.06 2.51 -6.72
CA ALA A 172 6.71 2.86 -7.13
C ALA A 172 6.66 3.13 -8.64
N LEU A 173 7.56 3.97 -9.16
CA LEU A 173 7.66 4.28 -10.59
C LEU A 173 7.89 3.03 -11.44
N LEU A 174 8.74 2.09 -10.99
CA LEU A 174 8.96 0.81 -11.69
C LEU A 174 7.66 0.02 -11.86
N PHE A 175 6.85 -0.09 -10.81
CA PHE A 175 5.59 -0.83 -10.87
C PHE A 175 4.51 -0.06 -11.64
N ILE A 176 4.43 1.26 -11.50
CA ILE A 176 3.48 2.10 -12.25
C ILE A 176 3.71 1.97 -13.75
N LYS A 177 4.98 1.93 -14.22
CA LYS A 177 5.27 1.69 -15.64
C LYS A 177 4.66 0.37 -16.14
N ARG A 178 4.72 -0.70 -15.35
CA ARG A 178 4.07 -1.99 -15.67
C ARG A 178 2.54 -1.87 -15.67
N MET A 179 1.96 -1.08 -14.77
CA MET A 179 0.51 -0.81 -14.76
C MET A 179 0.08 -0.03 -16.00
N TYR A 180 0.90 0.93 -16.43
CA TYR A 180 0.65 1.83 -17.56
C TYR A 180 0.61 1.10 -18.93
N GLU A 181 1.26 -0.05 -19.03
CA GLU A 181 1.14 -0.95 -20.19
C GLU A 181 -0.30 -1.48 -20.37
N LYS A 182 -1.13 -1.44 -19.33
CA LYS A 182 -2.54 -1.88 -19.39
C LYS A 182 -3.44 -0.72 -19.77
N GLU A 183 -4.12 -0.85 -20.91
CA GLU A 183 -4.99 0.20 -21.46
C GLU A 183 -6.02 0.71 -20.45
N GLN A 184 -6.67 -0.20 -19.71
CA GLN A 184 -7.68 0.13 -18.70
C GLN A 184 -7.18 0.97 -17.52
N LEU A 185 -5.86 1.02 -17.28
CA LEU A 185 -5.26 1.79 -16.18
C LEU A 185 -4.61 3.09 -16.69
N ARG A 186 -4.33 3.19 -17.99
CA ARG A 186 -3.53 4.26 -18.59
C ARG A 186 -4.11 5.64 -18.31
N GLU A 187 -5.38 5.85 -18.62
CA GLU A 187 -6.05 7.15 -18.44
C GLU A 187 -5.99 7.63 -16.99
N TYR A 188 -6.18 6.72 -16.02
CA TYR A 188 -6.13 7.06 -14.60
C TYR A 188 -4.72 7.50 -14.16
N VAL A 189 -3.69 6.79 -14.65
CA VAL A 189 -2.28 7.11 -14.37
C VAL A 189 -1.89 8.45 -15.01
N GLU A 190 -2.29 8.72 -16.25
CA GLU A 190 -2.06 10.00 -16.92
C GLU A 190 -2.74 11.15 -16.19
N LYS A 191 -4.02 10.98 -15.83
CA LYS A 191 -4.77 12.00 -15.10
C LYS A 191 -4.10 12.34 -13.77
N PHE A 192 -3.59 11.34 -13.03
CA PHE A 192 -2.84 11.60 -11.81
C PHE A 192 -1.56 12.41 -12.07
N ALA A 193 -0.77 12.01 -13.07
CA ALA A 193 0.47 12.71 -13.43
C ALA A 193 0.21 14.16 -13.84
N LEU A 194 -0.84 14.39 -14.63
CA LEU A 194 -1.24 15.72 -15.08
C LEU A 194 -1.79 16.57 -13.94
N ASN A 195 -2.53 15.99 -12.99
CA ASN A 195 -2.98 16.71 -11.81
C ASN A 195 -1.78 17.22 -10.97
N TYR A 196 -0.74 16.40 -10.79
CA TYR A 196 0.49 16.83 -10.11
C TYR A 196 1.24 17.89 -10.90
N LEU A 197 1.33 17.74 -12.23
CA LEU A 197 1.94 18.74 -13.10
C LEU A 197 1.25 20.11 -12.98
N GLN A 198 -0.09 20.12 -12.92
CA GLN A 198 -0.89 21.33 -12.77
C GLN A 198 -0.68 22.03 -11.42
N LEU A 199 -0.16 21.37 -10.38
CA LEU A 199 0.15 22.05 -9.12
C LEU A 199 1.21 23.15 -9.29
N LEU A 200 2.06 23.03 -10.31
CA LEU A 200 3.15 23.98 -10.60
C LEU A 200 2.68 25.35 -11.08
N VAL A 201 1.39 25.53 -11.39
CA VAL A 201 0.81 26.85 -11.71
C VAL A 201 0.50 27.67 -10.46
N HIS A 202 0.45 27.03 -9.28
CA HIS A 202 0.18 27.73 -8.02
C HIS A 202 1.38 28.58 -7.60
N PRO A 203 1.13 29.75 -6.96
CA PRO A 203 2.20 30.63 -6.49
C PRO A 203 3.09 29.96 -5.43
N ASN A 204 2.51 29.05 -4.62
CA ASN A 204 3.20 28.28 -3.59
C ASN A 204 2.81 26.79 -3.68
N PRO A 205 3.69 25.86 -3.25
CA PRO A 205 3.40 24.43 -3.18
C PRO A 205 2.17 24.15 -2.31
N PRO A 206 1.15 23.45 -2.84
CA PRO A 206 -0.02 23.06 -2.06
C PRO A 206 0.32 22.08 -0.93
N SER A 207 -0.51 22.06 0.12
CA SER A 207 -0.32 21.23 1.34
C SER A 207 -0.17 19.73 1.06
N VAL A 208 -0.79 19.24 -0.01
CA VAL A 208 -0.71 17.84 -0.47
C VAL A 208 0.73 17.36 -0.71
N LEU A 209 1.67 18.25 -1.07
CA LEU A 209 3.07 17.88 -1.30
C LEU A 209 3.84 17.62 0.00
N PHE A 210 3.30 18.05 1.14
CA PHE A 210 3.92 17.90 2.45
C PHE A 210 3.35 16.74 3.28
N GLY A 211 2.41 15.96 2.70
CA GLY A 211 1.68 14.94 3.45
C GLY A 211 0.86 15.51 4.61
N ALA A 212 0.62 16.82 4.61
CA ALA A 212 -0.17 17.50 5.62
C ALA A 212 -1.67 17.35 5.30
N ASP A 213 -2.50 17.33 6.34
CA ASP A 213 -3.96 17.37 6.16
C ASP A 213 -4.36 18.55 5.28
N LYS A 214 -5.43 18.39 4.50
CA LYS A 214 -5.91 19.38 3.51
C LYS A 214 -6.08 20.80 4.08
N ASP A 215 -6.24 20.93 5.39
CA ASP A 215 -6.46 22.18 6.11
C ASP A 215 -5.17 22.85 6.64
N THR A 216 -3.99 22.28 6.38
CA THR A 216 -2.71 22.87 6.79
C THR A 216 -2.22 23.85 5.71
N GLU A 217 -2.35 25.15 5.95
CA GLU A 217 -1.69 26.16 5.12
C GLU A 217 -0.16 26.08 5.34
N VAL A 218 0.56 25.58 4.34
CA VAL A 218 2.03 25.61 4.33
C VAL A 218 2.45 26.84 3.53
N ALA A 219 2.75 27.94 4.23
CA ALA A 219 3.36 29.13 3.63
C ALA A 219 4.86 28.90 3.36
N ALA A 220 5.17 27.93 2.49
CA ALA A 220 6.54 27.65 2.04
C ALA A 220 6.71 28.08 0.57
N PRO A 221 7.87 28.62 0.18
CA PRO A 221 8.19 28.82 -1.23
C PRO A 221 8.45 27.46 -1.92
N TRP A 222 8.31 27.44 -3.25
CA TRP A 222 8.73 26.30 -4.05
C TRP A 222 10.21 25.97 -3.85
N THR A 223 10.51 24.69 -3.65
CA THR A 223 11.87 24.15 -3.61
C THR A 223 12.11 23.27 -4.83
N GLU A 224 13.38 23.01 -5.16
CA GLU A 224 13.70 22.09 -6.26
C GLU A 224 13.08 20.70 -6.04
N GLU A 225 13.02 20.22 -4.79
CA GLU A 225 12.44 18.91 -4.46
C GLU A 225 10.92 18.89 -4.63
N THR A 226 10.19 19.91 -4.15
CA THR A 226 8.72 19.98 -4.31
C THR A 226 8.30 20.13 -5.77
N VAL A 227 9.09 20.83 -6.59
CA VAL A 227 8.89 20.85 -8.04
C VAL A 227 9.15 19.47 -8.65
N LYS A 228 10.23 18.77 -8.25
CA LYS A 228 10.52 17.42 -8.73
C LYS A 228 9.44 16.41 -8.35
N GLN A 229 8.86 16.51 -7.16
CA GLN A 229 7.73 15.67 -6.72
C GLN A 229 6.54 15.74 -7.69
N CYS A 230 6.25 16.93 -8.23
CA CYS A 230 5.20 17.13 -9.24
C CYS A 230 5.54 16.50 -10.60
N LEU A 231 6.82 16.27 -10.87
CA LEU A 231 7.33 15.87 -12.18
C LEU A 231 7.72 14.39 -12.26
N TYR A 232 7.99 13.71 -11.14
CA TYR A 232 8.55 12.34 -11.16
C TYR A 232 7.74 11.36 -12.00
N LEU A 233 6.43 11.27 -11.75
CA LEU A 233 5.57 10.38 -12.53
C LEU A 233 5.46 10.84 -13.98
N TYR A 234 5.20 12.13 -14.21
CA TYR A 234 5.11 12.70 -15.56
C TYR A 234 6.34 12.37 -16.41
N LEU A 235 7.55 12.63 -15.88
CA LEU A 235 8.81 12.34 -16.56
C LEU A 235 9.04 10.84 -16.77
N ALA A 236 8.54 9.99 -15.87
CA ALA A 236 8.62 8.54 -16.03
C ALA A 236 7.69 8.00 -17.14
N LEU A 237 6.58 8.70 -17.42
CA LEU A 237 5.63 8.36 -18.49
C LEU A 237 6.01 8.95 -19.84
N LEU A 238 6.73 10.09 -19.85
CA LEU A 238 7.03 10.84 -21.07
C LEU A 238 7.68 9.99 -22.19
N PRO A 239 8.65 9.09 -21.92
CA PRO A 239 9.21 8.21 -22.97
C PRO A 239 8.22 7.17 -23.53
N GLN A 240 7.10 6.91 -22.85
CA GLN A 240 6.07 5.97 -23.31
C GLN A 240 4.91 6.69 -24.02
N ASN A 241 4.64 7.94 -23.65
CA ASN A 241 3.62 8.78 -24.28
C ASN A 241 4.17 10.19 -24.54
N HIS A 242 4.74 10.37 -25.72
CA HIS A 242 5.38 11.62 -26.13
C HIS A 242 4.38 12.78 -26.24
N LYS A 243 3.08 12.50 -26.39
CA LYS A 243 2.04 13.54 -26.50
C LYS A 243 1.89 14.36 -25.21
N LEU A 244 2.30 13.80 -24.08
CA LEU A 244 2.29 14.50 -22.79
C LEU A 244 3.17 15.76 -22.77
N ILE A 245 4.12 15.90 -23.71
CA ILE A 245 4.97 17.10 -23.81
C ILE A 245 4.16 18.39 -24.02
N HIS A 246 3.00 18.31 -24.67
CA HIS A 246 2.14 19.46 -24.92
C HIS A 246 1.52 20.02 -23.62
N GLU A 247 1.21 19.14 -22.67
CA GLU A 247 0.66 19.53 -21.36
C GLU A 247 1.69 20.29 -20.54
N LEU A 248 2.96 19.88 -20.61
CA LEU A 248 4.03 20.61 -19.97
C LEU A 248 4.24 21.99 -20.59
N ALA A 249 4.13 22.12 -21.91
CA ALA A 249 4.26 23.43 -22.56
C ALA A 249 3.24 24.43 -22.01
N ALA A 250 1.98 24.00 -21.82
CA ALA A 250 0.94 24.83 -21.21
C ALA A 250 1.33 25.28 -19.79
N VAL A 251 1.64 24.32 -18.89
CA VAL A 251 2.05 24.62 -17.50
C VAL A 251 3.31 25.50 -17.44
N TYR A 252 4.27 25.28 -18.34
CA TYR A 252 5.52 26.03 -18.40
C TYR A 252 5.29 27.51 -18.74
N THR A 253 4.27 27.85 -19.54
CA THR A 253 3.98 29.26 -19.83
C THR A 253 3.52 30.02 -18.60
N GLU A 254 2.74 29.37 -17.74
CA GLU A 254 2.14 29.96 -16.53
C GLU A 254 3.03 29.88 -15.28
N ALA A 255 3.95 28.90 -15.22
CA ALA A 255 4.81 28.69 -14.06
C ALA A 255 5.71 29.91 -13.74
N ILE A 256 6.11 30.06 -12.47
CA ILE A 256 7.08 31.08 -12.06
C ILE A 256 8.52 30.75 -12.50
N ALA A 257 9.42 31.74 -12.53
CA ALA A 257 10.78 31.59 -13.06
C ALA A 257 11.58 30.46 -12.39
N ASP A 258 11.44 30.27 -11.07
CA ASP A 258 12.15 29.25 -10.31
C ASP A 258 11.73 27.83 -10.72
N ILE A 259 10.43 27.61 -10.90
CA ILE A 259 9.87 26.36 -11.42
C ILE A 259 10.38 26.11 -12.84
N LYS A 260 10.34 27.11 -13.73
CA LYS A 260 10.82 26.97 -15.11
C LYS A 260 12.27 26.52 -15.18
N ARG A 261 13.16 27.07 -14.33
CA ARG A 261 14.58 26.67 -14.27
C ARG A 261 14.73 25.21 -13.83
N THR A 262 13.98 24.78 -12.82
CA THR A 262 13.99 23.39 -12.36
C THR A 262 13.47 22.43 -13.44
N VAL A 263 12.33 22.75 -14.06
CA VAL A 263 11.74 21.96 -15.16
C VAL A 263 12.75 21.76 -16.30
N LEU A 264 13.40 22.83 -16.77
CA LEU A 264 14.40 22.74 -17.84
C LEU A 264 15.58 21.82 -17.49
N ARG A 265 16.01 21.82 -16.23
CA ARG A 265 17.11 20.95 -15.76
C ARG A 265 16.71 19.48 -15.74
N VAL A 266 15.49 19.16 -15.31
CA VAL A 266 15.06 17.76 -15.13
C VAL A 266 14.50 17.13 -16.40
N ILE A 267 14.01 17.93 -17.35
CA ILE A 267 13.42 17.43 -18.59
C ILE A 267 14.45 17.01 -19.64
N GLU A 268 15.67 17.54 -19.56
CA GLU A 268 16.70 17.31 -20.58
C GLU A 268 16.99 15.82 -20.78
N GLN A 269 17.15 15.07 -19.69
CA GLN A 269 17.45 13.64 -19.76
C GLN A 269 16.28 12.81 -20.35
N PRO A 270 15.02 12.94 -19.87
CA PRO A 270 13.87 12.28 -20.50
C PRO A 270 13.67 12.65 -21.97
N VAL A 271 13.88 13.91 -22.35
CA VAL A 271 13.73 14.34 -23.76
C VAL A 271 14.81 13.75 -24.66
N ARG A 272 16.04 13.59 -24.17
CA ARG A 272 17.09 12.88 -24.94
C ARG A 272 16.71 11.43 -25.25
N LEU A 273 15.93 10.77 -24.39
CA LEU A 273 15.42 9.42 -24.63
C LEU A 273 14.30 9.37 -25.69
N LEU A 274 13.71 10.52 -26.04
CA LEU A 274 12.71 10.64 -27.13
C LEU A 274 13.38 10.63 -28.51
N SER A 275 14.65 11.03 -28.58
CA SER A 275 15.43 11.02 -29.81
C SER A 275 15.91 9.58 -30.10
N PRO A 276 15.71 9.04 -31.32
CA PRO A 276 16.17 7.70 -31.65
C PRO A 276 17.71 7.59 -31.50
N PRO A 277 18.25 6.41 -31.13
CA PRO A 277 19.67 6.22 -30.98
C PRO A 277 20.34 6.33 -32.36
N GLY A 278 20.99 7.45 -32.63
CA GLY A 278 21.86 7.63 -33.80
C GLY A 278 21.44 8.73 -34.77
N GLN A 279 21.55 9.99 -34.35
CA GLN A 279 21.95 11.10 -35.23
C GLN A 279 22.79 12.08 -34.40
N GLY A 280 24.08 11.82 -34.35
CA GLY A 280 25.13 12.66 -33.77
C GLY A 280 26.45 12.29 -34.40
#